data_AF-D9PLD5-F1
#
_entry.id   AF-D9PLD5-F1
#
_cell.length_a   1.000
_cell.length_b   1.000
_cell.length_c   1.000
_cell.angle_alpha   90.00
_cell.angle_beta   90.00
_cell.angle_gamma   90.00
#
_symmetry.space_group_name_H-M   'P 1'
#
loop_
_entity.id
_entity.type
_entity.pdbx_description
1 polymer ?
#
loop_
_entity_poly.entity_id
_entity_poly.type
_entity_poly.pdbx_seq_one_letter_code
_entity_poly.pdbx_strand_id
1 'polypeptide(L)'
;MEQQDLHKRLLIALVLSALVFIGYIYLIPDSTTSSTTQVEQNSTANNNAAPVTNQASSTPKASPVISNESTIATIKSKKFIATIDKFGRISQFTLLDEKYKLEDNKPLALLDLKQVKPLEVRFSETAFNDEAFKIAYSSDKPEINVESSEQNIVLTQKLSNITVTKTITFKPSGEYQLKVSTSTPTQFFVTTGSRPVADTTGYMVVKGALVKEADNTIKILEDGDVSSTENFKKASIVSSFDRYYASLFFDLKNGMDVAILEDGDENPLAFVGGTGKIEVSGYIGPKEYKTLNSISPALTDVIEYGWFTFLAKPFFVVISSINDYVGNWGWAIVIFTIFIKILLFWPTYKGMLSMQKLKDPTREAWDGQRAGPDGATRDYGADDAFPIGDIDDILPGLMEQCGRVYYTMGLNADFDQHLIGWVNTLRGQAKQGMHTPQEFVALDHLLHDMRLYKSRTELAVMRRSAQIAVGAHIRAMKATRPGVHEYEVMAELLHEFHRHRADISYHPIVGGGANACTLHYHANDAELRDGDLLLIDA
;
A
#
# COMPACT_ATOMS: atom_id res chain seq x y z
N MET A 1 -3.52 -39.95 -2.66
CA MET A 1 -4.00 -39.30 -3.90
C MET A 1 -4.36 -37.83 -3.68
N GLU A 2 -5.01 -37.45 -2.55
CA GLU A 2 -5.32 -36.04 -2.21
C GLU A 2 -4.09 -35.18 -1.88
N GLN A 3 -3.09 -35.72 -1.18
CA GLN A 3 -1.89 -34.97 -0.79
C GLN A 3 -1.08 -34.48 -2.00
N GLN A 4 -0.98 -35.31 -3.05
CA GLN A 4 -0.37 -34.95 -4.32
C GLN A 4 -1.14 -33.83 -5.05
N ASP A 5 -2.46 -33.73 -4.87
CA ASP A 5 -3.29 -32.70 -5.49
C ASP A 5 -3.21 -31.37 -4.73
N LEU A 6 -3.05 -31.41 -3.40
CA LEU A 6 -2.77 -30.23 -2.58
C LEU A 6 -1.40 -29.64 -2.88
N HIS A 7 -0.35 -30.47 -2.94
CA HIS A 7 0.99 -30.00 -3.31
C HIS A 7 1.02 -29.41 -4.72
N LYS A 8 0.27 -29.99 -5.67
CA LYS A 8 0.13 -29.40 -7.02
C LYS A 8 -0.54 -28.03 -7.00
N ARG A 9 -1.62 -27.84 -6.23
CA ARG A 9 -2.32 -26.55 -6.13
C ARG A 9 -1.48 -25.49 -5.41
N LEU A 10 -0.77 -25.89 -4.35
CA LEU A 10 0.16 -25.02 -3.64
C LEU A 10 1.32 -24.61 -4.55
N LEU A 11 1.90 -25.56 -5.29
CA LEU A 11 2.96 -25.29 -6.26
C LEU A 11 2.48 -24.38 -7.39
N ILE A 12 1.27 -24.59 -7.92
CA ILE A 12 0.67 -23.70 -8.92
C ILE A 12 0.44 -22.29 -8.36
N ALA A 13 -0.08 -22.17 -7.13
CA ALA A 13 -0.29 -20.87 -6.49
C ALA A 13 1.04 -20.14 -6.21
N LEU A 14 2.06 -20.86 -5.77
CA LEU A 14 3.39 -20.32 -5.50
C LEU A 14 4.10 -19.92 -6.80
N VAL A 15 3.97 -20.72 -7.86
CA VAL A 15 4.47 -20.39 -9.20
C VAL A 15 3.72 -19.18 -9.76
N LEU A 16 2.40 -19.09 -9.63
CA LEU A 16 1.64 -17.93 -10.09
C LEU A 16 1.99 -16.67 -9.30
N SER A 17 2.16 -16.77 -7.98
CA SER A 17 2.57 -15.64 -7.13
C SER A 17 4.01 -15.21 -7.46
N ALA A 18 4.92 -16.16 -7.63
CA ALA A 18 6.28 -15.89 -8.06
C ALA A 18 6.32 -15.30 -9.48
N LEU A 19 5.48 -15.74 -10.41
CA LEU A 19 5.39 -15.14 -11.75
C LEU A 19 4.84 -13.72 -11.71
N VAL A 20 3.93 -13.41 -10.79
CA VAL A 20 3.46 -12.03 -10.55
C VAL A 20 4.60 -11.16 -9.98
N PHE A 21 5.38 -11.67 -9.02
CA PHE A 21 6.51 -10.93 -8.44
C PHE A 21 7.72 -10.82 -9.40
N ILE A 22 8.02 -11.85 -10.17
CA ILE A 22 9.05 -11.82 -11.21
C ILE A 22 8.60 -10.90 -12.34
N GLY A 23 7.31 -10.94 -12.73
CA GLY A 23 6.73 -9.97 -13.64
C GLY A 23 6.84 -8.55 -13.10
N TYR A 24 6.58 -8.33 -11.81
CA TYR A 24 6.73 -7.05 -11.14
C TYR A 24 8.19 -6.54 -11.16
N ILE A 25 9.16 -7.40 -10.84
CA ILE A 25 10.60 -7.06 -10.83
C ILE A 25 11.12 -6.81 -12.26
N TYR A 26 10.59 -7.51 -13.27
CA TYR A 26 11.08 -7.39 -14.65
C TYR A 26 10.39 -6.25 -15.43
N LEU A 27 9.19 -5.83 -15.01
CA LEU A 27 8.42 -4.75 -15.63
C LEU A 27 8.65 -3.37 -14.97
N ILE A 28 9.37 -3.32 -13.85
CA ILE A 28 9.75 -2.08 -13.16
C ILE A 28 11.28 -2.07 -13.02
N PRO A 29 12.02 -1.25 -13.78
CA PRO A 29 13.46 -1.13 -13.59
C PRO A 29 13.78 -0.40 -12.28
N ASP A 30 14.83 -0.86 -11.58
CA ASP A 30 15.37 -0.19 -10.40
C ASP A 30 15.85 1.23 -10.75
N SER A 31 15.27 2.26 -10.13
CA SER A 31 15.83 3.61 -10.08
C SER A 31 17.05 3.63 -9.15
N THR A 32 18.17 3.10 -9.65
CA THR A 32 19.48 3.24 -9.00
C THR A 32 20.08 4.59 -9.32
N THR A 33 19.70 5.62 -8.57
CA THR A 33 20.35 6.93 -8.66
C THR A 33 21.64 6.92 -7.84
N SER A 34 22.78 6.87 -8.54
CA SER A 34 24.10 7.13 -7.95
C SER A 34 24.22 8.62 -7.65
N SER A 35 24.18 9.00 -6.37
CA SER A 35 24.38 10.38 -5.94
C SER A 35 25.86 10.74 -5.99
N THR A 36 26.28 11.54 -6.97
CA THR A 36 27.57 12.25 -6.91
C THR A 36 27.26 13.73 -6.67
N THR A 37 27.57 14.21 -5.47
CA THR A 37 27.44 15.62 -5.08
C THR A 37 28.47 16.45 -5.84
N GLN A 38 28.01 17.36 -6.70
CA GLN A 38 28.78 18.52 -7.13
C GLN A 38 28.00 19.80 -6.88
N VAL A 39 28.72 20.76 -6.31
CA VAL A 39 28.26 22.08 -5.88
C VAL A 39 28.49 23.06 -7.02
N GLU A 40 27.48 23.77 -7.51
CA GLU A 40 27.61 24.99 -8.32
C GLU A 40 26.42 25.93 -7.99
N GLN A 41 26.65 27.10 -7.37
CA GLN A 41 26.99 28.40 -7.97
C GLN A 41 25.97 28.92 -8.99
N ASN A 42 25.13 29.85 -8.50
CA ASN A 42 24.18 30.68 -9.24
C ASN A 42 24.81 31.36 -10.48
N SER A 43 24.18 31.18 -11.64
CA SER A 43 24.23 32.14 -12.74
C SER A 43 22.84 32.33 -13.36
N THR A 44 22.43 33.59 -13.46
CA THR A 44 21.19 34.07 -14.09
C THR A 44 21.25 33.90 -15.61
N ALA A 45 20.36 33.10 -16.19
CA ALA A 45 20.11 33.04 -17.63
C ALA A 45 18.59 33.06 -17.93
N ASN A 46 18.17 34.02 -18.76
CA ASN A 46 16.83 34.14 -19.33
C ASN A 46 16.69 33.12 -20.48
N ASN A 47 15.88 32.06 -20.35
CA ASN A 47 15.67 31.12 -21.46
C ASN A 47 14.17 30.79 -21.67
N ASN A 48 13.53 31.56 -22.57
CA ASN A 48 12.17 31.34 -23.09
C ASN A 48 12.19 30.38 -24.31
N ALA A 49 12.88 29.24 -24.23
CA ALA A 49 13.10 28.38 -25.41
C ALA A 49 11.82 27.70 -25.92
N ALA A 50 11.60 27.71 -27.24
CA ALA A 50 10.58 26.90 -27.91
C ALA A 50 11.11 25.47 -28.19
N PRO A 51 10.23 24.46 -28.35
CA PRO A 51 10.62 23.12 -28.81
C PRO A 51 11.37 23.18 -30.15
N VAL A 52 12.55 22.53 -30.24
CA VAL A 52 13.38 22.52 -31.45
C VAL A 52 13.11 21.26 -32.28
N THR A 53 12.60 21.42 -33.50
CA THR A 53 12.44 20.33 -34.48
C THR A 53 13.59 20.35 -35.51
N ASN A 54 14.76 19.80 -35.14
CA ASN A 54 15.74 19.07 -35.97
C ASN A 54 17.15 19.05 -35.33
N GLN A 55 17.87 17.96 -35.58
CA GLN A 55 19.16 17.53 -35.02
C GLN A 55 20.20 18.62 -34.71
N ALA A 56 20.54 18.78 -33.43
CA ALA A 56 21.90 18.81 -32.88
C ALA A 56 21.82 18.88 -31.34
N SER A 57 22.77 18.23 -30.68
CA SER A 57 22.88 17.98 -29.25
C SER A 57 23.04 19.25 -28.41
N SER A 58 21.91 19.77 -27.90
CA SER A 58 21.81 20.50 -26.63
C SER A 58 20.35 20.44 -26.16
N THR A 59 20.07 19.79 -25.02
CA THR A 59 18.70 19.67 -24.50
C THR A 59 18.16 21.06 -24.13
N PRO A 60 17.08 21.56 -24.74
CA PRO A 60 16.50 22.82 -24.34
C PRO A 60 15.73 22.63 -23.02
N LYS A 61 16.23 23.23 -21.94
CA LYS A 61 15.56 23.29 -20.63
C LYS A 61 14.66 24.53 -20.58
N ALA A 62 13.38 24.36 -20.26
CA ALA A 62 12.44 25.47 -20.15
C ALA A 62 12.59 26.14 -18.77
N SER A 63 13.13 27.36 -18.70
CA SER A 63 13.20 28.08 -17.42
C SER A 63 11.82 28.63 -16.99
N PRO A 64 11.54 28.75 -15.67
CA PRO A 64 10.33 29.41 -15.18
C PRO A 64 10.30 30.89 -15.55
N VAL A 65 9.11 31.40 -15.94
CA VAL A 65 8.89 32.80 -16.31
C VAL A 65 8.23 33.58 -15.15
N ILE A 66 8.73 34.80 -14.94
CA ILE A 66 8.56 35.70 -13.78
C ILE A 66 7.08 36.14 -13.50
N SER A 67 6.87 36.40 -12.20
CA SER A 67 5.72 36.79 -11.37
C SER A 67 4.61 37.73 -11.88
N ASN A 68 3.39 37.52 -11.34
CA ASN A 68 2.20 38.39 -11.26
C ASN A 68 2.17 39.62 -12.18
N GLU A 69 1.57 39.41 -13.34
CA GLU A 69 1.40 40.42 -14.38
C GLU A 69 -0.03 40.94 -14.40
N SER A 70 -0.21 42.17 -14.91
CA SER A 70 -1.52 42.83 -14.97
C SER A 70 -2.56 41.98 -15.71
N THR A 71 -3.70 41.74 -15.08
CA THR A 71 -4.84 41.02 -15.67
C THR A 71 -5.48 41.86 -16.79
N ILE A 72 -5.63 41.27 -17.97
CA ILE A 72 -6.31 41.89 -19.12
C ILE A 72 -7.73 41.38 -19.32
N ALA A 73 -8.06 40.22 -18.75
CA ALA A 73 -9.41 39.68 -18.79
C ALA A 73 -9.73 38.72 -17.63
N THR A 74 -11.01 38.68 -17.24
CA THR A 74 -11.55 37.77 -16.22
C THR A 74 -12.70 36.94 -16.77
N ILE A 75 -12.71 35.64 -16.47
CA ILE A 75 -13.77 34.71 -16.83
C ILE A 75 -14.46 34.27 -15.55
N LYS A 76 -15.75 34.57 -15.41
CA LYS A 76 -16.56 34.19 -14.26
C LYS A 76 -17.52 33.05 -14.62
N SER A 77 -17.60 32.06 -13.76
CA SER A 77 -18.54 30.93 -13.82
C SER A 77 -19.15 30.70 -12.43
N LYS A 78 -20.17 29.84 -12.34
CA LYS A 78 -20.66 29.34 -11.04
C LYS A 78 -19.62 28.52 -10.31
N LYS A 79 -18.75 27.80 -11.04
CA LYS A 79 -17.80 26.82 -10.48
C LYS A 79 -16.37 27.31 -10.39
N PHE A 80 -16.00 28.33 -11.16
CA PHE A 80 -14.62 28.79 -11.25
C PHE A 80 -14.50 30.28 -11.62
N ILE A 81 -13.33 30.85 -11.33
CA ILE A 81 -12.86 32.13 -11.88
C ILE A 81 -11.51 31.88 -12.53
N ALA A 82 -11.37 32.27 -13.80
CA ALA A 82 -10.08 32.27 -14.49
C ALA A 82 -9.65 33.70 -14.82
N THR A 83 -8.37 33.98 -14.70
CA THR A 83 -7.78 35.28 -15.06
C THR A 83 -6.78 35.12 -16.19
N ILE A 84 -6.73 36.09 -17.09
CA ILE A 84 -5.78 36.13 -18.19
C ILE A 84 -4.83 37.31 -17.98
N ASP A 85 -3.52 37.05 -18.00
CA ASP A 85 -2.51 38.10 -17.89
C ASP A 85 -2.21 38.79 -19.22
N LYS A 86 -1.42 39.88 -19.16
CA LYS A 86 -1.02 40.68 -20.32
C LYS A 86 -0.32 39.88 -21.43
N PHE A 87 0.18 38.67 -21.16
CA PHE A 87 0.79 37.80 -22.17
C PHE A 87 -0.19 36.74 -22.71
N GLY A 88 -1.49 36.90 -22.42
CA GLY A 88 -2.55 36.05 -22.93
C GLY A 88 -2.53 34.63 -22.35
N ARG A 89 -1.94 34.45 -21.17
CA ARG A 89 -1.85 33.17 -20.45
C ARG A 89 -2.92 33.12 -19.37
N ILE A 90 -3.41 31.92 -19.03
CA ILE A 90 -4.27 31.77 -17.86
C ILE A 90 -3.38 31.94 -16.62
N SER A 91 -3.47 33.11 -15.97
CA SER A 91 -2.63 33.46 -14.83
C SER A 91 -3.04 32.80 -13.54
N GLN A 92 -4.33 32.51 -13.39
CA GLN A 92 -4.86 31.78 -12.25
C GLN A 92 -6.19 31.13 -12.64
N PHE A 93 -6.45 29.95 -12.08
CA PHE A 93 -7.72 29.25 -12.18
C PHE A 93 -8.17 28.88 -10.77
N THR A 94 -9.27 29.49 -10.31
CA THR A 94 -9.76 29.38 -8.94
C THR A 94 -11.07 28.63 -8.89
N LEU A 95 -11.16 27.58 -8.06
CA LEU A 95 -12.38 26.79 -7.88
C LEU A 95 -13.27 27.40 -6.79
N LEU A 96 -14.58 27.48 -7.05
CA LEU A 96 -15.55 28.15 -6.19
C LEU A 96 -16.44 27.20 -5.37
N ASP A 97 -16.54 25.92 -5.75
CA ASP A 97 -17.39 24.97 -5.02
C ASP A 97 -16.92 24.81 -3.56
N GLU A 98 -17.86 24.75 -2.61
CA GLU A 98 -17.59 24.67 -1.17
C GLU A 98 -16.60 23.57 -0.78
N LYS A 99 -16.67 22.41 -1.46
CA LYS A 99 -15.79 21.25 -1.22
C LYS A 99 -14.30 21.51 -1.49
N TYR A 100 -13.97 22.58 -2.21
CA TYR A 100 -12.57 22.95 -2.52
C TYR A 100 -12.06 24.07 -1.63
N LYS A 101 -12.88 24.66 -0.76
CA LYS A 101 -12.40 25.76 0.10
C LYS A 101 -11.36 25.24 1.10
N LEU A 102 -10.31 26.04 1.28
CA LEU A 102 -9.28 25.82 2.29
C LEU A 102 -9.86 26.07 3.70
N GLU A 103 -9.15 25.67 4.76
CA GLU A 103 -9.58 25.84 6.17
C GLU A 103 -10.00 27.30 6.50
N ASP A 104 -9.39 28.28 5.84
CA ASP A 104 -9.70 29.71 5.93
C ASP A 104 -10.94 30.17 5.12
N ASN A 105 -11.74 29.25 4.58
CA ASN A 105 -12.82 29.54 3.61
C ASN A 105 -12.37 30.21 2.29
N LYS A 106 -11.06 30.23 2.02
CA LYS A 106 -10.50 30.79 0.79
C LYS A 106 -10.75 29.83 -0.38
N PRO A 107 -11.20 30.32 -1.55
CA PRO A 107 -11.27 29.54 -2.77
C PRO A 107 -9.91 28.95 -3.16
N LEU A 108 -9.91 27.77 -3.77
CA LEU A 108 -8.67 27.06 -4.14
C LEU A 108 -8.14 27.56 -5.48
N ALA A 109 -6.93 28.12 -5.45
CA ALA A 109 -6.15 28.47 -6.63
C ALA A 109 -5.33 27.27 -7.11
N LEU A 110 -5.38 26.95 -8.40
CA LEU A 110 -4.75 25.74 -8.94
C LEU A 110 -3.32 25.97 -9.43
N LEU A 111 -2.97 27.18 -9.87
CA LEU A 111 -1.72 27.46 -10.58
C LEU A 111 -0.72 28.21 -9.69
N ASP A 112 0.56 27.82 -9.74
CA ASP A 112 1.65 28.57 -9.14
C ASP A 112 1.94 29.83 -9.98
N LEU A 113 2.12 30.96 -9.31
CA LEU A 113 2.41 32.25 -9.94
C LEU A 113 3.84 32.35 -10.50
N LYS A 114 4.75 31.45 -10.09
CA LYS A 114 6.16 31.42 -10.52
C LYS A 114 6.42 30.40 -11.64
N GLN A 115 5.48 29.51 -11.92
CA GLN A 115 5.64 28.46 -12.91
C GLN A 115 5.07 28.86 -14.27
N VAL A 116 5.37 28.06 -15.30
CA VAL A 116 4.89 28.31 -16.66
C VAL A 116 3.37 28.18 -16.70
N LYS A 117 2.71 29.20 -17.24
CA LYS A 117 1.24 29.30 -17.21
C LYS A 117 0.60 28.63 -18.43
N PRO A 118 -0.59 28.04 -18.29
CA PRO A 118 -1.34 27.50 -19.42
C PRO A 118 -1.62 28.56 -20.49
N LEU A 119 -1.66 28.10 -21.74
CA LEU A 119 -1.87 28.93 -22.95
C LEU A 119 -0.71 29.86 -23.30
N GLU A 120 0.46 29.74 -22.67
CA GLU A 120 1.66 30.43 -23.14
C GLU A 120 2.00 30.00 -24.57
N VAL A 121 2.26 30.98 -25.43
CA VAL A 121 2.61 30.77 -26.84
C VAL A 121 4.10 31.05 -27.00
N ARG A 122 4.82 30.10 -27.58
CA ARG A 122 6.24 30.24 -27.92
C ARG A 122 6.42 30.11 -29.43
N PHE A 123 7.27 30.93 -30.02
CA PHE A 123 7.57 30.91 -31.46
C PHE A 123 8.88 30.17 -31.72
N SER A 124 8.95 29.39 -32.81
CA SER A 124 10.21 28.74 -33.20
C SER A 124 11.33 29.75 -33.50
N GLU A 125 10.95 30.89 -34.07
CA GLU A 125 11.86 31.99 -34.40
C GLU A 125 12.18 32.81 -33.14
N THR A 126 13.46 32.79 -32.72
CA THR A 126 13.92 33.41 -31.47
C THR A 126 13.57 34.89 -31.37
N ALA A 127 13.73 35.65 -32.47
CA ALA A 127 13.43 37.08 -32.48
C ALA A 127 11.93 37.37 -32.21
N PHE A 128 11.03 36.60 -32.83
CA PHE A 128 9.59 36.74 -32.61
C PHE A 128 9.18 36.26 -31.23
N ASN A 129 9.81 35.20 -30.74
CA ASN A 129 9.59 34.70 -29.41
C ASN A 129 9.95 35.75 -28.35
N ASP A 130 11.16 36.32 -28.42
CA ASP A 130 11.62 37.34 -27.48
C ASP A 130 10.77 38.61 -27.52
N GLU A 131 10.26 38.96 -28.69
CA GLU A 131 9.32 40.07 -28.87
C GLU A 131 7.96 39.76 -28.21
N ALA A 132 7.44 38.54 -28.37
CA ALA A 132 6.16 38.12 -27.79
C ALA A 132 6.16 38.13 -26.25
N PHE A 133 7.31 37.93 -25.61
CA PHE A 133 7.46 38.07 -24.15
C PHE A 133 7.64 39.51 -23.66
N LYS A 134 7.63 40.50 -24.57
CA LYS A 134 7.73 41.94 -24.23
C LYS A 134 6.46 42.71 -24.55
N ILE A 135 5.75 42.30 -25.60
CA ILE A 135 4.55 43.00 -26.08
C ILE A 135 3.28 42.37 -25.48
N ALA A 136 2.44 43.18 -24.85
CA ALA A 136 1.17 42.70 -24.27
C ALA A 136 0.11 42.41 -25.35
N TYR A 137 -0.73 41.41 -25.08
CA TYR A 137 -2.00 41.22 -25.76
C TYR A 137 -3.00 42.31 -25.34
N SER A 138 -3.85 42.73 -26.26
CA SER A 138 -5.08 43.45 -25.95
C SER A 138 -6.26 42.48 -25.99
N SER A 139 -7.15 42.55 -25.00
CA SER A 139 -8.41 41.80 -25.02
C SER A 139 -9.53 42.63 -25.62
N ASP A 140 -10.44 41.99 -26.35
CA ASP A 140 -11.68 42.60 -26.81
C ASP A 140 -12.67 42.88 -25.67
N LYS A 141 -12.59 42.12 -24.57
CA LYS A 141 -13.50 42.20 -23.41
C LYS A 141 -12.72 42.06 -22.10
N PRO A 142 -12.86 42.97 -21.13
CA PRO A 142 -12.19 42.84 -19.84
C PRO A 142 -12.79 41.73 -18.95
N GLU A 143 -14.04 41.32 -19.23
CA GLU A 143 -14.73 40.29 -18.48
C GLU A 143 -15.73 39.53 -19.36
N ILE A 144 -15.86 38.21 -19.15
CA ILE A 144 -16.93 37.37 -19.69
C ILE A 144 -17.57 36.55 -18.57
N ASN A 145 -18.87 36.25 -18.69
CA ASN A 145 -19.61 35.42 -17.74
C ASN A 145 -20.15 34.17 -18.45
N VAL A 146 -19.70 33.00 -18.03
CA VAL A 146 -20.03 31.69 -18.61
C VAL A 146 -20.87 30.83 -17.66
N GLU A 147 -21.76 31.43 -16.88
CA GLU A 147 -22.62 30.70 -15.94
C GLU A 147 -23.64 29.77 -16.60
N SER A 148 -24.19 30.14 -17.76
CA SER A 148 -25.28 29.42 -18.44
C SER A 148 -24.98 29.01 -19.88
N SER A 149 -24.11 29.74 -20.57
CA SER A 149 -23.76 29.51 -21.97
C SER A 149 -22.29 29.76 -22.19
N GLU A 150 -21.74 29.17 -23.25
CA GLU A 150 -20.38 29.46 -23.66
C GLU A 150 -20.22 30.91 -24.12
N GLN A 151 -19.07 31.51 -23.82
CA GLN A 151 -18.70 32.84 -24.29
C GLN A 151 -17.25 32.83 -24.75
N ASN A 152 -16.95 33.67 -25.73
CA ASN A 152 -15.61 33.83 -26.26
C ASN A 152 -14.96 35.15 -25.85
N ILE A 153 -13.65 35.09 -25.79
CA ILE A 153 -12.76 36.24 -25.65
C ILE A 153 -11.70 36.17 -26.74
N VAL A 154 -11.39 37.32 -27.34
CA VAL A 154 -10.40 37.45 -28.41
C VAL A 154 -9.25 38.30 -27.89
N LEU A 155 -8.07 37.71 -27.88
CA LEU A 155 -6.83 38.39 -27.53
C LEU A 155 -6.04 38.65 -28.80
N THR A 156 -5.54 39.87 -28.98
CA THR A 156 -4.74 40.26 -30.13
C THR A 156 -3.40 40.80 -29.66
N GLN A 157 -2.31 40.24 -30.18
CA GLN A 157 -0.96 40.75 -29.98
C GLN A 157 -0.40 41.14 -31.33
N LYS A 158 -0.03 42.42 -31.48
CA LYS A 158 0.59 42.94 -32.70
C LYS A 158 2.09 43.00 -32.48
N LEU A 159 2.81 42.08 -33.10
CA LEU A 159 4.28 42.06 -33.17
C LEU A 159 4.74 42.82 -34.42
N SER A 160 6.04 43.06 -34.55
CA SER A 160 6.61 43.88 -35.63
C SER A 160 6.19 43.43 -37.03
N ASN A 161 6.13 42.10 -37.26
CA ASN A 161 5.83 41.53 -38.58
C ASN A 161 4.57 40.65 -38.62
N ILE A 162 4.05 40.24 -37.46
CA ILE A 162 2.93 39.29 -37.36
C ILE A 162 1.91 39.77 -36.34
N THR A 163 0.63 39.51 -36.60
CA THR A 163 -0.43 39.65 -35.61
C THR A 163 -0.88 38.28 -35.14
N VAL A 164 -0.79 38.04 -33.84
CA VAL A 164 -1.25 36.81 -33.19
C VAL A 164 -2.65 37.06 -32.64
N THR A 165 -3.62 36.26 -33.08
CA THR A 165 -4.98 36.30 -32.58
C THR A 165 -5.27 34.99 -31.84
N LYS A 166 -5.68 35.09 -30.57
CA LYS A 166 -6.08 33.97 -29.74
C LYS A 166 -7.55 34.13 -29.37
N THR A 167 -8.39 33.26 -29.90
CA THR A 167 -9.81 33.19 -29.52
C THR A 167 -9.99 32.04 -28.56
N ILE A 168 -10.49 32.32 -27.35
CA ILE A 168 -10.75 31.32 -26.31
C ILE A 168 -12.25 31.32 -26.04
N THR A 169 -12.91 30.19 -26.28
CA THR A 169 -14.33 30.00 -25.99
C THR A 169 -14.47 29.14 -24.75
N PHE A 170 -14.88 29.71 -23.62
CA PHE A 170 -15.06 29.00 -22.36
C PHE A 170 -16.50 28.48 -22.23
N LYS A 171 -16.65 27.30 -21.63
CA LYS A 171 -17.95 26.72 -21.27
C LYS A 171 -18.16 26.67 -19.75
N PRO A 172 -19.41 26.54 -19.26
CA PRO A 172 -19.71 26.49 -17.82
C PRO A 172 -18.99 25.38 -17.04
N SER A 173 -18.65 24.26 -17.70
CA SER A 173 -17.96 23.11 -17.10
C SER A 173 -16.46 23.32 -16.86
N GLY A 174 -15.87 24.40 -17.37
CA GLY A 174 -14.43 24.70 -17.28
C GLY A 174 -13.62 24.24 -18.49
N GLU A 175 -14.23 23.49 -19.43
CA GLU A 175 -13.62 23.26 -20.72
C GLU A 175 -13.62 24.53 -21.58
N TYR A 176 -12.64 24.63 -22.47
CA TYR A 176 -12.52 25.72 -23.41
C TYR A 176 -12.05 25.24 -24.77
N GLN A 177 -12.42 25.97 -25.82
CA GLN A 177 -11.82 25.83 -27.14
C GLN A 177 -10.81 26.96 -27.36
N LEU A 178 -9.58 26.60 -27.69
CA LEU A 178 -8.52 27.52 -28.04
C LEU A 178 -8.32 27.52 -29.57
N LYS A 179 -8.38 28.70 -30.17
CA LYS A 179 -7.99 28.94 -31.56
C LYS A 179 -6.87 29.98 -31.56
N VAL A 180 -5.68 29.61 -32.00
CA VAL A 180 -4.57 30.56 -32.22
C VAL A 180 -4.33 30.67 -33.71
N SER A 181 -4.24 31.89 -34.23
CA SER A 181 -3.91 32.17 -35.62
C SER A 181 -2.93 33.33 -35.75
N THR A 182 -2.00 33.23 -36.69
CA THR A 182 -1.05 34.30 -37.04
C THR A 182 -1.40 34.89 -38.40
N SER A 183 -1.16 36.20 -38.60
CA SER A 183 -1.42 36.89 -39.88
C SER A 183 -0.60 36.35 -41.05
N THR A 184 0.57 35.80 -40.77
CA THR A 184 1.41 35.05 -41.71
C THR A 184 1.64 33.64 -41.17
N PRO A 185 1.73 32.59 -42.00
CA PRO A 185 2.04 31.24 -41.53
C PRO A 185 3.39 31.20 -40.78
N THR A 186 3.33 31.03 -39.45
CA THR A 186 4.50 30.98 -38.56
C THR A 186 4.34 29.78 -37.66
N GLN A 187 5.44 29.07 -37.38
CA GLN A 187 5.44 27.94 -36.46
C GLN A 187 5.46 28.43 -35.01
N PHE A 188 4.54 27.92 -34.20
CA PHE A 188 4.42 28.25 -32.78
C PHE A 188 3.96 27.03 -31.99
N PHE A 189 4.11 27.12 -30.67
CA PHE A 189 3.77 26.09 -29.72
C PHE A 189 2.94 26.68 -28.60
N VAL A 190 1.95 25.93 -28.12
CA VAL A 190 1.11 26.31 -26.98
C VAL A 190 1.27 25.30 -25.88
N THR A 191 1.50 25.74 -24.65
CA THR A 191 1.66 24.85 -23.49
C THR A 191 0.37 24.65 -22.69
N THR A 192 0.21 23.46 -22.12
CA THR A 192 -0.74 23.19 -21.03
C THR A 192 -0.34 23.89 -19.74
N GLY A 193 0.88 24.42 -19.65
CA GLY A 193 1.47 24.99 -18.44
C GLY A 193 2.09 23.90 -17.56
N SER A 194 2.78 24.36 -16.51
CA SER A 194 3.17 23.48 -15.41
C SER A 194 1.91 22.89 -14.76
N ARG A 195 2.05 21.71 -14.18
CA ARG A 195 0.93 21.02 -13.52
C ARG A 195 0.33 21.89 -12.40
N PRO A 196 -0.96 21.76 -12.09
CA PRO A 196 -1.52 22.34 -10.87
C PRO A 196 -0.72 21.96 -9.61
N VAL A 197 -0.69 22.86 -8.63
CA VAL A 197 0.03 22.70 -7.36
C VAL A 197 -0.92 22.72 -6.15
N ALA A 198 -2.14 22.24 -6.34
CA ALA A 198 -3.18 22.33 -5.32
C ALA A 198 -3.09 21.22 -4.26
N ASP A 199 -2.37 20.13 -4.54
CA ASP A 199 -2.08 19.07 -3.55
C ASP A 199 -0.74 19.31 -2.82
N THR A 200 -0.83 19.76 -1.58
CA THR A 200 0.32 19.99 -0.67
C THR A 200 0.63 18.79 0.23
N THR A 201 -0.03 17.66 0.04
CA THR A 201 0.19 16.47 0.89
C THR A 201 1.53 15.80 0.54
N GLY A 202 2.24 15.33 1.57
CA GLY A 202 3.55 14.68 1.44
C GLY A 202 3.49 13.19 1.06
N TYR A 203 2.39 12.73 0.46
CA TYR A 203 2.29 11.34 0.01
C TYR A 203 3.11 11.15 -1.28
N MET A 204 3.74 9.98 -1.42
CA MET A 204 4.33 9.54 -2.69
C MET A 204 3.19 9.28 -3.68
N VAL A 205 2.86 10.26 -4.50
CA VAL A 205 1.82 10.18 -5.52
C VAL A 205 2.39 10.66 -6.84
N VAL A 206 1.99 10.00 -7.92
CA VAL A 206 2.43 10.30 -9.27
C VAL A 206 1.94 11.70 -9.65
N LYS A 207 2.88 12.56 -10.04
CA LYS A 207 2.65 13.92 -10.54
C LYS A 207 3.54 14.11 -11.76
N GLY A 208 3.05 14.84 -12.77
CA GLY A 208 3.82 15.08 -13.99
C GLY A 208 2.94 15.30 -15.20
N ALA A 209 3.29 14.67 -16.32
CA ALA A 209 2.59 14.77 -17.58
C ALA A 209 2.07 13.42 -18.08
N LEU A 210 0.91 13.43 -18.73
CA LEU A 210 0.27 12.28 -19.35
C LEU A 210 0.02 12.58 -20.82
N VAL A 211 0.41 11.66 -21.69
CA VAL A 211 0.10 11.69 -23.12
C VAL A 211 -0.68 10.43 -23.49
N LYS A 212 -1.84 10.63 -24.13
CA LYS A 212 -2.60 9.54 -24.74
C LYS A 212 -2.42 9.57 -26.24
N GLU A 213 -1.72 8.59 -26.78
CA GLU A 213 -1.45 8.45 -28.22
C GLU A 213 -2.70 8.00 -29.00
N ALA A 214 -2.65 8.07 -30.34
CA ALA A 214 -3.77 7.73 -31.22
C ALA A 214 -4.22 6.25 -31.13
N ASP A 215 -3.32 5.37 -30.71
CA ASP A 215 -3.56 3.94 -30.50
C ASP A 215 -4.17 3.61 -29.13
N ASN A 216 -4.50 4.63 -28.33
CA ASN A 216 -4.92 4.56 -26.93
C ASN A 216 -3.83 4.16 -25.93
N THR A 217 -2.57 4.12 -26.33
CA THR A 217 -1.46 3.96 -25.39
C THR A 217 -1.35 5.22 -24.53
N ILE A 218 -1.24 5.04 -23.22
CA ILE A 218 -1.05 6.12 -22.25
C ILE A 218 0.40 6.06 -21.77
N LYS A 219 1.12 7.17 -21.91
CA LYS A 219 2.44 7.37 -21.32
C LYS A 219 2.35 8.42 -20.23
N ILE A 220 2.88 8.08 -19.07
CA ILE A 220 3.01 8.97 -17.93
C ILE A 220 4.50 9.27 -17.80
N LEU A 221 4.82 10.54 -17.65
CA LEU A 221 6.15 11.06 -17.40
C LEU A 221 6.09 11.74 -16.03
N GLU A 222 6.78 11.20 -15.04
CA GLU A 222 6.75 11.76 -13.69
C GLU A 222 7.71 12.95 -13.58
N ASP A 223 7.49 13.79 -12.57
CA ASP A 223 8.44 14.83 -12.19
C ASP A 223 9.83 14.18 -11.91
N GLY A 224 10.89 14.67 -12.58
CA GLY A 224 12.25 14.12 -12.48
C GLY A 224 12.62 13.06 -13.53
N ASP A 225 11.65 12.50 -14.27
CA ASP A 225 11.92 11.42 -15.24
C ASP A 225 12.37 11.95 -16.62
N VAL A 226 12.03 13.20 -16.94
CA VAL A 226 12.29 13.78 -18.27
C VAL A 226 13.69 14.40 -18.29
N SER A 227 14.62 13.74 -18.98
CA SER A 227 16.00 14.23 -19.19
C SER A 227 16.26 14.72 -20.63
N SER A 228 15.34 14.47 -21.56
CA SER A 228 15.43 14.90 -22.95
C SER A 228 14.06 15.18 -23.55
N THR A 229 14.01 15.94 -24.65
CA THR A 229 12.75 16.28 -25.30
C THR A 229 12.08 15.03 -25.90
N GLU A 230 10.88 14.72 -25.42
CA GLU A 230 10.07 13.63 -25.94
C GLU A 230 8.99 14.15 -26.90
N ASN A 231 8.85 13.49 -28.06
CA ASN A 231 7.89 13.89 -29.08
C ASN A 231 6.89 12.78 -29.35
N PHE A 232 5.60 13.14 -29.32
CA PHE A 232 4.48 12.25 -29.58
C PHE A 232 3.69 12.78 -30.78
N LYS A 233 3.37 11.90 -31.72
CA LYS A 233 2.63 12.27 -32.93
C LYS A 233 1.18 11.84 -32.81
N LYS A 234 0.26 12.69 -33.29
CA LYS A 234 -1.19 12.42 -33.26
C LYS A 234 -1.73 12.03 -31.88
N ALA A 235 -1.20 12.60 -30.80
CA ALA A 235 -1.74 12.41 -29.46
C ALA A 235 -3.19 12.94 -29.39
N SER A 236 -4.07 12.15 -28.79
CA SER A 236 -5.47 12.53 -28.59
C SER A 236 -5.66 13.43 -27.36
N ILE A 237 -4.84 13.23 -26.33
CA ILE A 237 -4.85 13.99 -25.07
C ILE A 237 -3.42 14.22 -24.60
N VAL A 238 -3.15 15.42 -24.08
CA VAL A 238 -1.97 15.72 -23.27
C VAL A 238 -2.39 16.47 -22.01
N SER A 239 -1.85 16.10 -20.86
CA SER A 239 -2.25 16.63 -19.56
C SER A 239 -1.05 16.85 -18.65
N SER A 240 -0.93 18.03 -18.07
CA SER A 240 -0.07 18.29 -16.90
C SER A 240 -0.92 18.17 -15.65
N PHE A 241 -0.56 17.27 -14.71
CA PHE A 241 -1.45 16.87 -13.61
C PHE A 241 -0.74 16.72 -12.26
N ASP A 242 -1.49 16.98 -11.19
CA ASP A 242 -1.22 16.45 -9.86
C ASP A 242 -2.23 15.33 -9.53
N ARG A 243 -2.29 14.88 -8.28
CA ARG A 243 -3.21 13.80 -7.86
C ARG A 243 -4.69 14.08 -8.21
N TYR A 244 -5.16 15.32 -8.04
CA TYR A 244 -6.59 15.65 -8.07
C TYR A 244 -6.98 16.60 -9.20
N TYR A 245 -6.04 17.32 -9.78
CA TYR A 245 -6.27 18.40 -10.73
C TYR A 245 -5.39 18.24 -11.96
N ALA A 246 -5.86 18.78 -13.07
CA ALA A 246 -5.14 18.73 -14.35
C ALA A 246 -5.34 20.01 -15.15
N SER A 247 -4.33 20.34 -15.94
CA SER A 247 -4.41 21.24 -17.08
C SER A 247 -4.10 20.43 -18.34
N LEU A 248 -5.06 20.34 -19.26
CA LEU A 248 -4.95 19.43 -20.39
C LEU A 248 -5.44 20.05 -21.69
N PHE A 249 -4.91 19.51 -22.78
CA PHE A 249 -5.38 19.71 -24.15
C PHE A 249 -5.86 18.38 -24.74
N PHE A 250 -6.85 18.45 -25.61
CA PHE A 250 -7.39 17.32 -26.33
C PHE A 250 -7.87 17.72 -27.73
N ASP A 251 -7.54 16.88 -28.72
CA ASP A 251 -8.17 16.84 -30.04
C ASP A 251 -8.40 15.38 -30.40
N LEU A 252 -9.63 14.92 -30.14
CA LEU A 252 -10.03 13.54 -30.35
C LEU A 252 -10.32 13.21 -31.82
N LYS A 253 -10.32 14.21 -32.72
CA LYS A 253 -10.66 14.02 -34.14
C LYS A 253 -9.42 13.91 -35.00
N ASN A 254 -8.49 14.86 -34.87
CA ASN A 254 -7.31 14.94 -35.74
C ASN A 254 -6.03 14.46 -35.05
N GLY A 255 -6.03 14.42 -33.72
CA GLY A 255 -4.81 14.27 -32.92
C GLY A 255 -3.92 15.51 -32.99
N MET A 256 -2.93 15.56 -32.11
CA MET A 256 -2.01 16.68 -31.95
C MET A 256 -0.58 16.19 -31.90
N ASP A 257 0.34 16.95 -32.48
CA ASP A 257 1.76 16.73 -32.25
C ASP A 257 2.16 17.40 -30.94
N VAL A 258 2.66 16.60 -30.00
CA VAL A 258 2.98 17.00 -28.63
C VAL A 258 4.48 16.85 -28.42
N ALA A 259 5.10 17.89 -27.87
CA ALA A 259 6.49 17.85 -27.40
C ALA A 259 6.49 18.06 -25.87
N ILE A 260 7.22 17.22 -25.14
CA ILE A 260 7.43 17.34 -23.70
C ILE A 260 8.89 17.70 -23.44
N LEU A 261 9.09 18.79 -22.71
CA LEU A 261 10.40 19.30 -22.33
C LEU A 261 10.54 19.25 -20.82
N GLU A 262 11.77 19.18 -20.34
CA GLU A 262 12.10 19.37 -18.94
C GLU A 262 12.06 20.88 -18.60
N ASP A 263 11.38 21.25 -17.53
CA ASP A 263 11.40 22.60 -16.97
C ASP A 263 12.56 22.80 -15.99
N GLY A 264 12.73 24.03 -15.49
CA GLY A 264 13.83 24.43 -14.60
C GLY A 264 13.97 23.56 -13.34
N ASP A 265 12.86 22.98 -12.89
CA ASP A 265 12.73 22.17 -11.68
C ASP A 265 12.61 20.66 -12.00
N GLU A 266 13.08 20.25 -13.19
CA GLU A 266 13.06 18.85 -13.67
C GLU A 266 11.65 18.28 -13.89
N ASN A 267 10.62 19.13 -14.01
CA ASN A 267 9.25 18.67 -14.26
C ASN A 267 8.93 18.64 -15.77
N PRO A 268 8.06 17.73 -16.23
CA PRO A 268 7.61 17.69 -17.61
C PRO A 268 6.69 18.86 -17.95
N LEU A 269 7.01 19.56 -19.04
CA LEU A 269 6.24 20.66 -19.61
C LEU A 269 5.82 20.33 -21.04
N ALA A 270 4.51 20.17 -21.24
CA ALA A 270 3.95 19.81 -22.53
C ALA A 270 3.64 21.01 -23.44
N PHE A 271 3.89 20.84 -24.73
CA PHE A 271 3.63 21.79 -25.80
C PHE A 271 2.92 21.12 -26.96
N VAL A 272 1.96 21.83 -27.56
CA VAL A 272 1.30 21.44 -28.81
C VAL A 272 1.69 22.42 -29.91
N GLY A 273 2.24 21.90 -31.01
CA GLY A 273 2.74 22.71 -32.13
C GLY A 273 1.70 22.93 -33.23
N GLY A 274 1.79 24.09 -33.90
CA GLY A 274 1.01 24.40 -35.10
C GLY A 274 1.71 25.41 -36.00
N THR A 275 1.30 25.47 -37.28
CA THR A 275 1.82 26.43 -38.25
C THR A 275 0.70 27.30 -38.79
N GLY A 276 0.76 28.61 -38.55
CA GLY A 276 -0.23 29.58 -39.01
C GLY A 276 -1.55 29.57 -38.22
N LYS A 277 -2.11 28.39 -37.96
CA LYS A 277 -3.31 28.23 -37.14
C LYS A 277 -3.29 26.91 -36.37
N ILE A 278 -3.77 26.92 -35.13
CA ILE A 278 -4.11 25.73 -34.37
C ILE A 278 -5.51 25.88 -33.75
N GLU A 279 -6.23 24.78 -33.66
CA GLU A 279 -7.49 24.67 -32.94
C GLU A 279 -7.40 23.45 -32.03
N VAL A 280 -7.52 23.67 -30.72
CA VAL A 280 -7.40 22.62 -29.70
C VAL A 280 -8.43 22.86 -28.61
N SER A 281 -8.97 21.79 -28.04
CA SER A 281 -9.83 21.90 -26.86
C SER A 281 -8.98 21.72 -25.61
N GLY A 282 -9.34 22.37 -24.52
CA GLY A 282 -8.61 22.27 -23.25
C GLY A 282 -9.53 22.26 -22.05
N TYR A 283 -8.97 21.84 -20.92
CA TYR A 283 -9.65 21.80 -19.64
C TYR A 283 -8.65 22.08 -18.52
N ILE A 284 -9.03 22.92 -17.57
CA ILE A 284 -8.28 23.13 -16.32
C ILE A 284 -9.26 22.93 -15.18
N GLY A 285 -8.92 22.05 -14.23
CA GLY A 285 -9.81 21.79 -13.11
C GLY A 285 -9.60 20.43 -12.45
N PRO A 286 -10.56 20.02 -11.61
CA PRO A 286 -10.51 18.76 -10.88
C PRO A 286 -10.76 17.56 -11.81
N LYS A 287 -10.03 16.46 -11.56
CA LYS A 287 -10.15 15.18 -12.28
C LYS A 287 -11.39 14.38 -11.85
N GLU A 288 -12.55 15.03 -11.83
CA GLU A 288 -13.79 14.39 -11.44
C GLU A 288 -14.34 13.54 -12.60
N TYR A 289 -14.57 12.26 -12.34
CA TYR A 289 -15.07 11.31 -13.34
C TYR A 289 -16.31 11.83 -14.08
N LYS A 290 -17.31 12.36 -13.36
CA LYS A 290 -18.54 12.86 -13.97
C LYS A 290 -18.32 14.08 -14.86
N THR A 291 -17.51 15.03 -14.41
CA THR A 291 -17.20 16.25 -15.16
C THR A 291 -16.46 15.89 -16.44
N LEU A 292 -15.39 15.08 -16.34
CA LEU A 292 -14.62 14.63 -17.50
C LEU A 292 -15.46 13.79 -18.46
N ASN A 293 -16.23 12.83 -17.96
CA ASN A 293 -17.11 11.99 -18.78
C ASN A 293 -18.21 12.79 -19.50
N SER A 294 -18.70 13.87 -18.90
CA SER A 294 -19.70 14.75 -19.52
C SER A 294 -19.14 15.59 -20.66
N ILE A 295 -17.84 15.89 -20.63
CA ILE A 295 -17.13 16.56 -21.72
C ILE A 295 -16.83 15.55 -22.84
N SER A 296 -16.15 14.45 -22.49
CA SER A 296 -15.93 13.31 -23.38
C SER A 296 -15.51 12.08 -22.56
N PRO A 297 -16.07 10.89 -22.85
CA PRO A 297 -15.69 9.65 -22.14
C PRO A 297 -14.18 9.36 -22.16
N ALA A 298 -13.48 9.76 -23.23
CA ALA A 298 -12.04 9.56 -23.37
C ALA A 298 -11.22 10.35 -22.33
N LEU A 299 -11.75 11.46 -21.80
CA LEU A 299 -11.06 12.25 -20.77
C LEU A 299 -11.01 11.55 -19.41
N THR A 300 -11.85 10.54 -19.18
CA THR A 300 -11.80 9.75 -17.93
C THR A 300 -10.49 8.99 -17.77
N ASP A 301 -9.73 8.80 -18.86
CA ASP A 301 -8.43 8.14 -18.85
C ASP A 301 -7.30 9.03 -18.30
N VAL A 302 -7.57 10.32 -18.07
CA VAL A 302 -6.66 11.24 -17.36
C VAL A 302 -6.68 10.97 -15.84
N ILE A 303 -7.67 10.21 -15.35
CA ILE A 303 -7.72 9.77 -13.96
C ILE A 303 -6.79 8.57 -13.80
N GLU A 304 -5.72 8.79 -13.05
CA GLU A 304 -4.67 7.81 -12.78
C GLU A 304 -5.07 6.98 -11.54
N TYR A 305 -5.19 5.67 -11.72
CA TYR A 305 -5.55 4.72 -10.65
C TYR A 305 -4.39 3.75 -10.33
N GLY A 306 -3.19 4.03 -10.83
CA GLY A 306 -2.03 3.16 -10.71
C GLY A 306 -2.14 1.89 -11.54
N TRP A 307 -1.25 0.96 -11.19
CA TRP A 307 -1.16 -0.38 -11.78
C TRP A 307 -2.51 -1.13 -11.82
N PHE A 308 -3.36 -0.93 -10.82
CA PHE A 308 -4.65 -1.62 -10.70
C PHE A 308 -5.80 -0.91 -11.41
N THR A 309 -5.52 -0.04 -12.40
CA THR A 309 -6.56 0.70 -13.15
C THR A 309 -7.68 -0.19 -13.69
N PHE A 310 -7.34 -1.39 -14.19
CA PHE A 310 -8.32 -2.36 -14.71
C PHE A 310 -9.35 -2.82 -13.65
N LEU A 311 -8.98 -2.80 -12.37
CA LEU A 311 -9.84 -3.17 -11.24
C LEU A 311 -10.48 -1.93 -10.59
N ALA A 312 -9.70 -0.86 -10.44
CA ALA A 312 -10.13 0.37 -9.79
C ALA A 312 -11.24 1.10 -10.55
N LYS A 313 -11.15 1.17 -11.89
CA LYS A 313 -12.14 1.87 -12.73
C LYS A 313 -13.55 1.24 -12.60
N PRO A 314 -13.74 -0.09 -12.74
CA PRO A 314 -15.03 -0.72 -12.45
C PRO A 314 -15.53 -0.52 -11.01
N PHE A 315 -14.65 -0.65 -10.01
CA PHE A 315 -15.03 -0.47 -8.61
C PHE A 315 -15.51 0.94 -8.32
N PHE A 316 -14.81 1.95 -8.84
CA PHE A 316 -15.20 3.35 -8.70
C PHE A 316 -16.58 3.61 -9.33
N VAL A 317 -16.86 3.05 -10.51
CA VAL A 317 -18.18 3.19 -11.17
C VAL A 317 -19.30 2.61 -10.29
N VAL A 318 -19.08 1.44 -9.68
CA VAL A 318 -20.06 0.84 -8.76
C VAL A 318 -20.25 1.69 -7.51
N ILE A 319 -19.16 2.10 -6.85
CA ILE A 319 -19.22 2.93 -5.63
C ILE A 319 -19.88 4.28 -5.92
N SER A 320 -19.54 4.92 -7.05
CA SER A 320 -20.16 6.19 -7.46
C SER A 320 -21.65 6.02 -7.74
N SER A 321 -22.08 4.90 -8.31
CA SER A 321 -23.51 4.63 -8.55
C SER A 321 -24.28 4.45 -7.24
N ILE A 322 -23.66 3.79 -6.25
CA ILE A 322 -24.23 3.68 -4.90
C ILE A 322 -24.28 5.06 -4.23
N ASN A 323 -23.21 5.86 -4.37
CA ASN A 323 -23.18 7.23 -3.85
C ASN A 323 -24.28 8.10 -4.45
N ASP A 324 -24.58 7.95 -5.73
CA ASP A 324 -25.66 8.69 -6.40
C ASP A 324 -27.04 8.38 -5.82
N TYR A 325 -27.23 7.15 -5.33
CA TYR A 325 -28.47 6.73 -4.69
C TYR A 325 -28.55 7.16 -3.22
N VAL A 326 -27.44 7.04 -2.47
CA VAL A 326 -27.41 7.26 -1.02
C VAL A 326 -27.08 8.71 -0.63
N GLY A 327 -26.34 9.43 -1.49
CA GLY A 327 -25.85 10.78 -1.25
C GLY A 327 -24.68 10.87 -0.25
N ASN A 328 -24.06 9.76 0.14
CA ASN A 328 -22.97 9.74 1.13
C ASN A 328 -21.86 8.74 0.77
N TRP A 329 -20.61 9.20 0.72
CA TRP A 329 -19.45 8.37 0.34
C TRP A 329 -19.12 7.28 1.37
N GLY A 330 -19.30 7.55 2.67
CA GLY A 330 -19.07 6.57 3.73
C GLY A 330 -20.03 5.39 3.62
N TRP A 331 -21.34 5.67 3.47
CA TRP A 331 -22.33 4.61 3.26
C TRP A 331 -22.17 3.88 1.92
N ALA A 332 -21.73 4.57 0.87
CA ALA A 332 -21.43 3.92 -0.40
C ALA A 332 -20.32 2.86 -0.25
N ILE A 333 -19.27 3.16 0.52
CA ILE A 333 -18.19 2.21 0.83
C ILE A 333 -18.72 1.03 1.68
N VAL A 334 -19.55 1.30 2.69
CA VAL A 334 -20.16 0.23 3.52
C VAL A 334 -21.01 -0.71 2.67
N ILE A 335 -21.85 -0.18 1.78
CA ILE A 335 -22.68 -1.00 0.90
C ILE A 335 -21.82 -1.76 -0.11
N PHE A 336 -20.81 -1.12 -0.69
CA PHE A 336 -19.88 -1.78 -1.61
C PHE A 336 -19.10 -2.92 -0.93
N THR A 337 -18.64 -2.72 0.31
CA THR A 337 -17.93 -3.77 1.06
C THR A 337 -18.84 -4.96 1.38
N ILE A 338 -20.12 -4.72 1.73
CA ILE A 338 -21.12 -5.79 1.89
C ILE A 338 -21.33 -6.53 0.56
N PHE A 339 -21.48 -5.80 -0.54
CA PHE A 339 -21.63 -6.38 -1.88
C PHE A 339 -20.45 -7.28 -2.25
N ILE A 340 -19.21 -6.81 -2.07
CA ILE A 340 -18.01 -7.60 -2.35
C ILE A 340 -17.94 -8.83 -1.43
N LYS A 341 -18.28 -8.71 -0.15
CA LYS A 341 -18.30 -9.86 0.77
C LYS A 341 -19.33 -10.92 0.35
N ILE A 342 -20.51 -10.51 -0.12
CA ILE A 342 -21.53 -11.43 -0.64
C ILE A 342 -21.03 -12.11 -1.92
N LEU A 343 -20.43 -11.33 -2.83
CA LEU A 343 -19.88 -11.85 -4.08
C LEU A 343 -18.76 -12.88 -3.85
N LEU A 344 -17.89 -12.61 -2.87
CA LEU A 344 -16.75 -13.46 -2.51
C LEU A 344 -17.07 -14.51 -1.43
N PHE A 345 -18.33 -14.59 -0.98
CA PHE A 345 -18.73 -15.47 0.12
C PHE A 345 -18.36 -16.93 -0.14
N TRP A 346 -18.62 -17.44 -1.34
CA TRP A 346 -18.37 -18.84 -1.67
C TRP A 346 -16.88 -19.22 -1.70
N PRO A 347 -15.99 -18.44 -2.36
CA PRO A 347 -14.53 -18.61 -2.21
C PRO A 347 -14.06 -18.54 -0.75
N THR A 348 -14.50 -17.55 0.02
CA THR A 348 -14.08 -17.38 1.42
C THR A 348 -14.52 -18.57 2.29
N TYR A 349 -15.77 -19.01 2.14
CA TYR A 349 -16.30 -20.18 2.84
C TYR A 349 -15.52 -21.46 2.53
N LYS A 350 -15.15 -21.68 1.25
CA LYS A 350 -14.29 -22.80 0.86
C LYS A 350 -12.88 -22.70 1.46
N GLY A 351 -12.32 -21.49 1.55
CA GLY A 351 -11.06 -21.25 2.24
C GLY A 351 -11.11 -21.67 3.71
N MET A 352 -12.15 -21.24 4.43
CA MET A 352 -12.37 -21.63 5.83
C MET A 352 -12.53 -23.15 6.00
N LEU A 353 -13.30 -23.81 5.14
CA LEU A 353 -13.43 -25.28 5.15
C LEU A 353 -12.12 -25.99 4.83
N SER A 354 -11.28 -25.41 3.96
CA SER A 354 -9.95 -25.94 3.65
C SER A 354 -9.01 -25.81 4.85
N MET A 355 -9.11 -24.73 5.63
CA MET A 355 -8.35 -24.59 6.88
C MET A 355 -8.83 -25.58 7.95
N GLN A 356 -10.13 -25.92 8.00
CA GLN A 356 -10.61 -26.99 8.88
C GLN A 356 -10.07 -28.38 8.52
N LYS A 357 -9.77 -28.64 7.24
CA LYS A 357 -9.12 -29.88 6.77
C LYS A 357 -7.64 -30.00 7.14
N LEU A 358 -7.04 -28.96 7.72
CA LEU A 358 -5.70 -29.05 8.34
C LEU A 358 -5.74 -29.77 9.71
N LYS A 359 -6.93 -30.07 10.27
CA LYS A 359 -7.08 -31.06 11.35
C LYS A 359 -6.94 -32.45 10.72
N ASP A 360 -5.99 -33.27 11.18
CA ASP A 360 -5.76 -34.63 10.68
C ASP A 360 -6.85 -35.57 11.25
N PRO A 361 -7.95 -35.83 10.51
CA PRO A 361 -9.09 -36.56 11.06
C PRO A 361 -8.76 -38.05 11.22
N THR A 362 -7.75 -38.53 10.46
CA THR A 362 -7.27 -39.89 10.60
C THR A 362 -6.56 -40.05 11.92
N ARG A 363 -5.60 -39.20 12.25
CA ARG A 363 -4.90 -39.27 13.55
C ARG A 363 -5.83 -39.02 14.74
N GLU A 364 -6.80 -38.12 14.63
CA GLU A 364 -7.77 -37.93 15.71
C GLU A 364 -8.65 -39.16 15.98
N ALA A 365 -8.92 -39.97 14.95
CA ALA A 365 -9.61 -41.25 15.11
C ALA A 365 -8.76 -42.32 15.83
N TRP A 366 -7.42 -42.23 15.76
CA TRP A 366 -6.49 -43.17 16.39
C TRP A 366 -6.03 -42.71 17.78
N ASP A 367 -5.63 -41.44 17.92
CA ASP A 367 -4.97 -40.89 19.11
C ASP A 367 -5.94 -40.15 20.04
N GLY A 368 -7.18 -39.90 19.59
CA GLY A 368 -8.16 -39.07 20.29
C GLY A 368 -8.20 -37.62 19.80
N GLN A 369 -9.18 -36.87 20.29
CA GLN A 369 -9.44 -35.49 19.87
C GLN A 369 -8.28 -34.55 20.22
N ARG A 370 -7.95 -33.64 19.29
CA ARG A 370 -6.97 -32.58 19.48
C ARG A 370 -7.70 -31.23 19.52
N ALA A 371 -7.24 -30.32 20.36
CA ALA A 371 -7.85 -28.98 20.46
C ALA A 371 -7.78 -28.24 19.11
N GLY A 372 -6.64 -28.38 18.41
CA GLY A 372 -6.34 -27.62 17.19
C GLY A 372 -6.24 -26.12 17.45
N PRO A 373 -6.03 -25.30 16.40
CA PRO A 373 -5.93 -23.84 16.55
C PRO A 373 -7.19 -23.22 17.18
N ASP A 374 -8.39 -23.63 16.72
CA ASP A 374 -9.65 -23.11 17.27
C ASP A 374 -9.85 -23.45 18.75
N GLY A 375 -9.43 -24.66 19.16
CA GLY A 375 -9.52 -25.07 20.57
C GLY A 375 -8.47 -24.38 21.43
N ALA A 376 -7.28 -24.07 20.87
CA ALA A 376 -6.24 -23.32 21.56
C ALA A 376 -6.75 -21.93 22.01
N THR A 377 -7.41 -21.19 21.11
CA THR A 377 -7.96 -19.87 21.43
C THR A 377 -9.16 -19.97 22.36
N ARG A 378 -10.10 -20.89 22.09
CA ARG A 378 -11.33 -21.05 22.88
C ARG A 378 -11.09 -21.59 24.30
N ASP A 379 -10.29 -22.64 24.44
CA ASP A 379 -10.20 -23.41 25.69
C ASP A 379 -9.04 -22.98 26.59
N TYR A 380 -7.98 -22.40 26.02
CA TYR A 380 -6.76 -22.02 26.74
C TYR A 380 -6.47 -20.51 26.76
N GLY A 381 -7.34 -19.71 26.13
CA GLY A 381 -7.26 -18.25 26.19
C GLY A 381 -6.10 -17.64 25.40
N ALA A 382 -5.61 -18.32 24.36
CA ALA A 382 -4.66 -17.74 23.43
C ALA A 382 -5.36 -16.69 22.54
N ASP A 383 -4.67 -15.57 22.27
CA ASP A 383 -5.19 -14.53 21.36
C ASP A 383 -5.20 -15.00 19.90
N ASP A 384 -4.21 -15.81 19.52
CA ASP A 384 -4.07 -16.39 18.18
C ASP A 384 -3.42 -17.79 18.26
N ALA A 385 -3.67 -18.64 17.26
CA ALA A 385 -3.14 -20.00 17.21
C ALA A 385 -2.92 -20.51 15.79
N PHE A 386 -1.83 -21.24 15.59
CA PHE A 386 -1.39 -21.74 14.29
C PHE A 386 -1.14 -23.27 14.32
N PRO A 387 -1.23 -23.97 13.18
CA PRO A 387 -0.81 -25.36 13.09
C PRO A 387 0.67 -25.52 13.42
N ILE A 388 1.03 -26.55 14.20
CA ILE A 388 2.42 -26.81 14.60
C ILE A 388 3.35 -27.11 13.40
N GLY A 389 2.79 -27.58 12.28
CA GLY A 389 3.56 -27.84 11.05
C GLY A 389 4.04 -26.57 10.34
N ASP A 390 3.41 -25.43 10.62
CA ASP A 390 3.74 -24.14 10.01
C ASP A 390 4.72 -23.34 10.87
N ILE A 391 5.32 -23.96 11.90
CA ILE A 391 6.19 -23.29 12.87
C ILE A 391 7.39 -22.61 12.21
N ASP A 392 7.96 -23.22 11.17
CA ASP A 392 9.10 -22.69 10.42
C ASP A 392 8.76 -21.43 9.61
N ASP A 393 7.49 -21.25 9.24
CA ASP A 393 7.01 -20.11 8.45
C ASP A 393 6.52 -18.98 9.36
N ILE A 394 5.83 -19.31 10.45
CA ILE A 394 5.17 -18.34 11.33
C ILE A 394 6.13 -17.77 12.36
N LEU A 395 6.91 -18.61 13.04
CA LEU A 395 7.69 -18.20 14.20
C LEU A 395 8.79 -17.17 13.85
N PRO A 396 9.48 -17.23 12.69
CA PRO A 396 10.40 -16.17 12.28
C PRO A 396 9.74 -14.80 12.13
N GLY A 397 8.54 -14.74 11.54
CA GLY A 397 7.79 -13.50 11.38
C GLY A 397 7.35 -12.90 12.72
N LEU A 398 6.97 -13.74 13.69
CA LEU A 398 6.63 -13.28 15.05
C LEU A 398 7.85 -12.80 15.84
N MET A 399 9.05 -13.31 15.52
CA MET A 399 10.30 -12.85 16.11
C MET A 399 10.82 -11.56 15.47
N GLU A 400 10.28 -11.15 14.32
CA GLU A 400 10.57 -9.85 13.73
C GLU A 400 10.19 -8.77 14.74
N GLN A 401 11.09 -7.80 14.97
CA GLN A 401 10.91 -6.71 15.93
C GLN A 401 10.97 -7.10 17.42
N CYS A 402 11.20 -8.37 17.75
CA CYS A 402 11.49 -8.77 19.13
C CYS A 402 12.95 -8.48 19.49
N GLY A 403 13.21 -7.90 20.67
CA GLY A 403 14.59 -7.67 21.15
C GLY A 403 15.23 -8.90 21.80
N ARG A 404 14.41 -9.77 22.40
CA ARG A 404 14.84 -10.92 23.20
C ARG A 404 13.98 -12.14 22.92
N VAL A 405 14.58 -13.34 22.93
CA VAL A 405 13.87 -14.62 22.90
C VAL A 405 14.07 -15.34 24.22
N TYR A 406 12.98 -15.65 24.91
CA TYR A 406 12.99 -16.43 26.15
C TYR A 406 12.62 -17.86 25.85
N TYR A 407 13.52 -18.81 26.11
CA TYR A 407 13.24 -20.23 25.93
C TYR A 407 14.16 -21.11 26.79
N THR A 408 13.82 -22.39 26.92
CA THR A 408 14.61 -23.38 27.67
C THR A 408 15.69 -23.96 26.77
N MET A 409 16.93 -23.49 26.94
CA MET A 409 18.09 -23.89 26.13
C MET A 409 18.59 -25.28 26.51
N GLY A 410 18.92 -26.12 25.54
CA GLY A 410 19.60 -27.40 25.76
C GLY A 410 18.70 -28.56 26.20
N LEU A 411 17.38 -28.34 26.33
CA LEU A 411 16.43 -29.41 26.63
C LEU A 411 16.13 -30.27 25.41
N ASN A 412 16.07 -29.67 24.22
CA ASN A 412 15.83 -30.35 22.97
C ASN A 412 16.80 -29.81 21.90
N ALA A 413 17.83 -30.62 21.59
CA ALA A 413 18.89 -30.22 20.67
C ALA A 413 18.38 -29.91 19.26
N ASP A 414 17.35 -30.64 18.79
CA ASP A 414 16.76 -30.39 17.47
C ASP A 414 16.05 -29.03 17.47
N PHE A 415 15.28 -28.72 18.51
CA PHE A 415 14.60 -27.43 18.63
C PHE A 415 15.58 -26.26 18.77
N ASP A 416 16.66 -26.44 19.53
CA ASP A 416 17.74 -25.44 19.64
C ASP A 416 18.30 -25.08 18.25
N GLN A 417 18.54 -26.10 17.40
CA GLN A 417 19.04 -25.89 16.04
C GLN A 417 18.02 -25.15 15.15
N HIS A 418 16.73 -25.50 15.23
CA HIS A 418 15.68 -24.79 14.48
C HIS A 418 15.61 -23.31 14.86
N LEU A 419 15.61 -23.00 16.17
CA LEU A 419 15.55 -21.63 16.67
C LEU A 419 16.75 -20.80 16.21
N ILE A 420 17.96 -21.36 16.30
CA ILE A 420 19.18 -20.73 15.80
C ILE A 420 19.10 -20.50 14.28
N GLY A 421 18.55 -21.47 13.54
CA GLY A 421 18.30 -21.38 12.10
C GLY A 421 17.40 -20.19 11.75
N TRP A 422 16.25 -20.06 12.40
CA TRP A 422 15.31 -18.95 12.18
C TRP A 422 15.95 -17.59 12.45
N VAL A 423 16.66 -17.44 13.57
CA VAL A 423 17.33 -16.17 13.92
C VAL A 423 18.46 -15.84 12.94
N ASN A 424 19.20 -16.84 12.44
CA ASN A 424 20.22 -16.62 11.42
C ASN A 424 19.63 -16.15 10.10
N THR A 425 18.49 -16.71 9.68
CA THR A 425 17.77 -16.27 8.47
C THR A 425 17.36 -14.81 8.59
N LEU A 426 16.75 -14.41 9.71
CA LEU A 426 16.36 -13.03 9.96
C LEU A 426 17.57 -12.08 9.97
N ARG A 427 18.70 -12.50 10.57
CA ARG A 427 19.93 -11.69 10.61
C ARG A 427 20.50 -11.47 9.21
N GLY A 428 20.42 -12.46 8.32
CA GLY A 428 20.82 -12.33 6.91
C GLY A 428 20.04 -11.23 6.16
N GLN A 429 18.82 -10.96 6.60
CA GLN A 429 17.92 -9.96 6.01
C GLN A 429 17.96 -8.60 6.74
N ALA A 430 18.78 -8.45 7.79
CA ALA A 430 18.87 -7.22 8.60
C ALA A 430 19.29 -5.96 7.79
N LYS A 431 19.96 -6.13 6.64
CA LYS A 431 20.30 -5.02 5.72
C LYS A 431 19.08 -4.33 5.11
N GLN A 432 17.90 -4.95 5.17
CA GLN A 432 16.62 -4.41 4.70
C GLN A 432 15.86 -3.64 5.80
N GLY A 433 16.51 -3.35 6.94
CA GLY A 433 15.89 -2.60 8.05
C GLY A 433 15.10 -3.46 9.04
N MET A 434 15.13 -4.79 8.90
CA MET A 434 14.47 -5.70 9.84
C MET A 434 15.22 -5.79 11.17
N HIS A 435 14.47 -5.59 12.26
CA HIS A 435 14.98 -5.68 13.62
C HIS A 435 14.90 -7.13 14.09
N THR A 436 16.04 -7.68 14.54
CA THR A 436 16.18 -9.10 14.88
C THR A 436 16.54 -9.28 16.35
N PRO A 437 16.11 -10.38 17.01
CA PRO A 437 16.48 -10.63 18.39
C PRO A 437 18.00 -10.74 18.56
N GLN A 438 18.53 -9.98 19.52
CA GLN A 438 19.97 -9.95 19.81
C GLN A 438 20.34 -10.78 21.04
N GLU A 439 19.36 -11.08 21.89
CA GLU A 439 19.56 -11.76 23.16
C GLU A 439 18.68 -13.01 23.25
N PHE A 440 19.30 -14.11 23.68
CA PHE A 440 18.61 -15.30 24.13
C PHE A 440 18.67 -15.37 25.65
N VAL A 441 17.52 -15.54 26.29
CA VAL A 441 17.40 -15.57 27.75
C VAL A 441 16.88 -16.93 28.18
N ALA A 442 17.59 -17.55 29.13
CA ALA A 442 17.18 -18.84 29.69
C ALA A 442 15.91 -18.65 30.52
N LEU A 443 14.80 -19.18 30.01
CA LEU A 443 13.47 -19.02 30.59
C LEU A 443 13.35 -19.70 31.96
N ASP A 444 14.09 -20.80 32.18
CA ASP A 444 13.97 -21.64 33.36
C ASP A 444 14.31 -20.91 34.65
N HIS A 445 15.31 -20.02 34.64
CA HIS A 445 15.66 -19.23 35.84
C HIS A 445 14.49 -18.37 36.31
N LEU A 446 13.78 -17.73 35.38
CA LEU A 446 12.63 -16.89 35.68
C LEU A 446 11.44 -17.75 36.12
N LEU A 447 11.15 -18.82 35.38
CA LEU A 447 10.01 -19.69 35.68
C LEU A 447 10.20 -20.46 36.99
N HIS A 448 11.41 -20.91 37.33
CA HIS A 448 11.67 -21.63 38.57
C HIS A 448 11.49 -20.74 39.80
N ASP A 449 11.93 -19.49 39.74
CA ASP A 449 11.70 -18.52 40.82
C ASP A 449 10.20 -18.24 40.99
N MET A 450 9.46 -18.11 39.89
CA MET A 450 7.99 -17.96 39.94
C MET A 450 7.32 -19.21 40.53
N ARG A 451 7.70 -20.40 40.06
CA ARG A 451 7.16 -21.70 40.53
C ARG A 451 7.56 -22.02 41.97
N LEU A 452 8.61 -21.40 42.51
CA LEU A 452 9.04 -21.61 43.89
C LEU A 452 7.97 -21.13 44.89
N TYR A 453 7.36 -19.97 44.61
CA TYR A 453 6.34 -19.35 45.46
C TYR A 453 4.93 -19.65 44.96
N LYS A 454 4.22 -20.51 45.68
CA LYS A 454 2.92 -21.03 45.25
C LYS A 454 1.81 -20.02 45.52
N SER A 455 0.95 -19.82 44.53
CA SER A 455 -0.31 -19.11 44.69
C SER A 455 -1.26 -19.84 45.66
N ARG A 456 -2.30 -19.14 46.13
CA ARG A 456 -3.33 -19.75 46.99
C ARG A 456 -4.02 -20.95 46.31
N THR A 457 -4.24 -20.86 45.00
CA THR A 457 -4.86 -21.92 44.20
C THR A 457 -3.95 -23.13 44.09
N GLU A 458 -2.66 -22.94 43.80
CA GLU A 458 -1.68 -24.03 43.77
C GLU A 458 -1.53 -24.71 45.14
N LEU A 459 -1.48 -23.93 46.23
CA LEU A 459 -1.47 -24.49 47.59
C LEU A 459 -2.72 -25.33 47.90
N ALA A 460 -3.90 -24.93 47.39
CA ALA A 460 -5.11 -25.72 47.54
C ALA A 460 -5.02 -27.05 46.77
N VAL A 461 -4.48 -27.04 45.55
CA VAL A 461 -4.23 -28.26 44.76
C VAL A 461 -3.20 -29.15 45.43
N MET A 462 -2.10 -28.61 45.94
CA MET A 462 -1.08 -29.38 46.67
C MET A 462 -1.63 -30.01 47.95
N ARG A 463 -2.47 -29.30 48.71
CA ARG A 463 -3.16 -29.88 49.88
C ARG A 463 -4.06 -31.05 49.49
N ARG A 464 -4.79 -30.92 48.38
CA ARG A 464 -5.62 -32.01 47.86
C ARG A 464 -4.78 -33.20 47.43
N SER A 465 -3.67 -32.98 46.72
CA SER A 465 -2.72 -34.03 46.35
C SER A 465 -2.19 -34.77 47.59
N ALA A 466 -1.78 -34.04 48.63
CA ALA A 466 -1.33 -34.63 49.89
C ALA A 466 -2.43 -35.45 50.59
N GLN A 467 -3.69 -34.98 50.58
CA GLN A 467 -4.83 -35.74 51.14
C GLN A 467 -5.06 -37.06 50.40
N ILE A 468 -4.94 -37.04 49.07
CA ILE A 468 -5.05 -38.24 48.23
C ILE A 468 -3.90 -39.20 48.56
N ALA A 469 -2.66 -38.71 48.66
CA ALA A 469 -1.49 -39.49 49.05
C ALA A 469 -1.68 -40.15 50.43
N VAL A 470 -2.11 -39.39 51.44
CA VAL A 470 -2.42 -39.93 52.77
C VAL A 470 -3.47 -41.04 52.71
N GLY A 471 -4.53 -40.84 51.91
CA GLY A 471 -5.54 -41.87 51.68
C GLY A 471 -4.95 -43.16 51.10
N ALA A 472 -4.04 -43.02 50.12
CA ALA A 472 -3.37 -44.14 49.47
C ALA A 472 -2.47 -44.90 50.45
N HIS A 473 -1.64 -44.19 51.22
CA HIS A 473 -0.78 -44.80 52.25
C HIS A 473 -1.61 -45.52 53.33
N ILE A 474 -2.72 -44.93 53.78
CA ILE A 474 -3.64 -45.59 54.73
C ILE A 474 -4.24 -46.87 54.13
N ARG A 475 -4.60 -46.83 52.85
CA ARG A 475 -5.16 -47.97 52.15
C ARG A 475 -4.13 -49.08 51.97
N ALA A 476 -2.91 -48.73 51.56
CA ALA A 476 -1.79 -49.66 51.47
C ALA A 476 -1.54 -50.34 52.82
N MET A 477 -1.44 -49.58 53.92
CA MET A 477 -1.28 -50.16 55.26
C MET A 477 -2.39 -51.14 55.66
N LYS A 478 -3.65 -50.87 55.28
CA LYS A 478 -4.77 -51.79 55.52
C LYS A 478 -4.72 -53.05 54.67
N ALA A 479 -4.14 -52.93 53.47
CA ALA A 479 -3.97 -54.02 52.54
C ALA A 479 -2.68 -54.80 52.78
N THR A 480 -1.73 -54.34 53.58
CA THR A 480 -0.49 -55.08 53.86
C THR A 480 -0.73 -56.27 54.79
N ARG A 481 -0.24 -57.45 54.41
CA ARG A 481 -0.25 -58.69 55.20
C ARG A 481 0.87 -59.62 54.71
N PRO A 482 1.46 -60.47 55.56
CA PRO A 482 2.45 -61.46 55.10
C PRO A 482 1.89 -62.34 53.97
N GLY A 483 2.74 -62.70 53.02
CA GLY A 483 2.41 -63.56 51.87
C GLY A 483 1.90 -62.83 50.63
N VAL A 484 1.81 -61.51 50.66
CA VAL A 484 1.46 -60.69 49.47
C VAL A 484 2.68 -60.02 48.91
N HIS A 485 2.64 -59.69 47.63
CA HIS A 485 3.76 -59.07 46.96
C HIS A 485 3.72 -57.56 47.08
N GLU A 486 4.90 -56.94 47.01
CA GLU A 486 5.07 -55.49 46.99
C GLU A 486 4.23 -54.82 45.88
N TYR A 487 4.15 -55.41 44.67
CA TYR A 487 3.33 -54.87 43.57
C TYR A 487 1.83 -54.89 43.88
N GLU A 488 1.35 -55.82 44.71
CA GLU A 488 -0.06 -55.86 45.11
C GLU A 488 -0.38 -54.69 46.03
N VAL A 489 0.56 -54.31 46.91
CA VAL A 489 0.43 -53.10 47.74
C VAL A 489 0.56 -51.84 46.87
N MET A 490 1.44 -51.84 45.88
CA MET A 490 1.53 -50.76 44.88
C MET A 490 0.22 -50.57 44.12
N ALA A 491 -0.47 -51.66 43.75
CA ALA A 491 -1.75 -51.58 43.07
C ALA A 491 -2.83 -50.87 43.90
N GLU A 492 -2.81 -51.04 45.23
CA GLU A 492 -3.72 -50.32 46.13
C GLU A 492 -3.43 -48.80 46.18
N LEU A 493 -2.16 -48.41 46.13
CA LEU A 493 -1.77 -47.00 46.00
C LEU A 493 -2.30 -46.40 44.71
N LEU A 494 -2.02 -47.06 43.58
CA LEU A 494 -2.46 -46.62 42.25
C LEU A 494 -3.98 -46.53 42.17
N HIS A 495 -4.70 -47.51 42.69
CA HIS A 495 -6.17 -47.47 42.71
C HIS A 495 -6.69 -46.27 43.50
N GLU A 496 -6.12 -45.98 44.66
CA GLU A 496 -6.54 -44.82 45.45
C GLU A 496 -6.24 -43.50 44.74
N PHE A 497 -5.12 -43.37 44.02
CA PHE A 497 -4.84 -42.19 43.21
C PHE A 497 -5.89 -42.02 42.09
N HIS A 498 -6.10 -43.07 41.30
CA HIS A 498 -6.96 -43.03 40.12
C HIS A 498 -8.43 -42.79 40.46
N ARG A 499 -8.93 -43.34 41.57
CA ARG A 499 -10.33 -43.08 41.98
C ARG A 499 -10.59 -41.61 42.33
N HIS A 500 -9.54 -40.85 42.68
CA HIS A 500 -9.59 -39.40 42.88
C HIS A 500 -9.22 -38.59 41.63
N ARG A 501 -9.07 -39.25 40.47
CA ARG A 501 -8.63 -38.67 39.19
C ARG A 501 -7.23 -38.05 39.29
N ALA A 502 -6.36 -38.66 40.07
CA ALA A 502 -4.94 -38.32 40.15
C ALA A 502 -4.11 -39.47 39.56
N ASP A 503 -2.94 -39.11 39.02
CA ASP A 503 -1.92 -40.05 38.55
C ASP A 503 -0.68 -39.95 39.44
N ILE A 504 0.29 -40.84 39.24
CA ILE A 504 1.54 -40.85 39.98
C ILE A 504 2.43 -39.65 39.63
N SER A 505 3.11 -39.11 40.64
CA SER A 505 4.09 -38.02 40.44
C SER A 505 5.51 -38.54 40.18
N TYR A 506 5.80 -39.75 40.66
CA TYR A 506 6.99 -40.56 40.41
C TYR A 506 6.62 -42.03 40.59
N HIS A 507 7.46 -42.96 40.12
CA HIS A 507 7.20 -44.39 40.27
C HIS A 507 7.21 -44.79 41.75
N PRO A 508 6.10 -45.32 42.31
CA PRO A 508 6.02 -45.75 43.71
C PRO A 508 7.10 -46.78 44.07
N ILE A 509 7.67 -46.63 45.26
CA ILE A 509 8.63 -47.56 45.86
C ILE A 509 7.93 -48.32 46.96
N VAL A 510 7.93 -49.65 46.88
CA VAL A 510 7.34 -50.54 47.88
C VAL A 510 8.37 -51.61 48.21
N GLY A 511 9.12 -51.42 49.29
CA GLY A 511 10.25 -52.28 49.65
C GLY A 511 10.05 -52.95 51.01
N GLY A 512 9.92 -54.27 51.02
CA GLY A 512 9.90 -55.11 52.22
C GLY A 512 11.29 -55.55 52.67
N GLY A 513 11.53 -55.60 53.98
CA GLY A 513 12.76 -56.11 54.56
C GLY A 513 14.01 -55.40 54.02
N ALA A 514 14.94 -56.15 53.43
CA ALA A 514 16.19 -55.60 52.88
C ALA A 514 15.96 -54.65 51.68
N ASN A 515 14.84 -54.78 50.95
CA ASN A 515 14.54 -53.91 49.81
C ASN A 515 14.33 -52.45 50.25
N ALA A 516 13.83 -52.24 51.47
CA ALA A 516 13.68 -50.91 52.06
C ALA A 516 15.01 -50.13 52.19
N CYS A 517 16.15 -50.82 52.15
CA CYS A 517 17.47 -50.20 52.18
C CYS A 517 17.96 -49.72 50.80
N THR A 518 17.18 -49.93 49.73
CA THR A 518 17.49 -49.47 48.37
C THR A 518 16.66 -48.22 48.04
N LEU A 519 17.32 -47.07 47.93
CA LEU A 519 16.64 -45.76 47.87
C LEU A 519 15.68 -45.58 46.68
N HIS A 520 16.00 -46.13 45.51
CA HIS A 520 15.13 -46.10 44.32
C HIS A 520 14.78 -47.54 43.90
N TYR A 521 14.19 -48.30 44.81
CA TYR A 521 13.77 -49.68 44.54
C TYR A 521 12.52 -49.69 43.66
N HIS A 522 12.70 -49.99 42.38
CA HIS A 522 11.61 -49.98 41.37
C HIS A 522 11.01 -51.36 41.08
N ALA A 523 11.67 -52.44 41.51
CA ALA A 523 11.26 -53.80 41.14
C ALA A 523 9.90 -54.17 41.76
N ASN A 524 9.68 -53.81 43.03
CA ASN A 524 8.41 -54.00 43.75
C ASN A 524 7.82 -55.41 43.56
N ASP A 525 8.67 -56.45 43.53
CA ASP A 525 8.30 -57.80 43.11
C ASP A 525 8.48 -58.88 44.17
N ALA A 526 9.02 -58.53 45.35
CA ALA A 526 9.22 -59.50 46.42
C ALA A 526 7.95 -59.78 47.21
N GLU A 527 7.84 -61.00 47.71
CA GLU A 527 6.82 -61.41 48.68
C GLU A 527 7.14 -60.82 50.06
N LEU A 528 6.16 -60.18 50.70
CA LEU A 528 6.26 -59.60 52.03
C LEU A 528 6.25 -60.69 53.11
N ARG A 529 7.25 -60.66 53.98
CA ARG A 529 7.44 -61.66 55.04
C ARG A 529 6.93 -61.16 56.38
N ASP A 530 6.49 -62.10 57.22
CA ASP A 530 6.15 -61.79 58.60
C ASP A 530 7.40 -61.35 59.38
N GLY A 531 7.26 -60.31 60.19
CA GLY A 531 8.35 -59.69 60.95
C GLY A 531 9.20 -58.64 60.21
N ASP A 532 9.07 -58.52 58.88
CA ASP A 532 9.79 -57.51 58.10
C ASP A 532 9.04 -56.16 58.11
N LEU A 533 9.81 -55.06 58.06
CA LEU A 533 9.25 -53.73 57.80
C LEU A 533 8.95 -53.55 56.32
N LEU A 534 7.94 -52.74 56.02
CA LEU A 534 7.60 -52.28 54.68
C LEU A 534 7.82 -50.77 54.59
N LEU A 535 8.69 -50.33 53.66
CA LEU A 535 8.85 -48.93 53.30
C LEU A 535 8.03 -48.64 52.05
N ILE A 536 7.25 -47.56 52.09
CA ILE A 536 6.49 -47.05 50.95
C ILE A 536 6.86 -45.59 50.71
N ASP A 537 7.23 -45.27 49.48
CA ASP A 537 7.41 -43.89 48.99
C ASP A 537 6.60 -43.72 47.70
N ALA A 538 5.51 -42.94 47.73
CA ALA A 538 4.50 -42.89 46.68
C ALA A 538 3.61 -41.65 46.76
#